data_AF-A0A7X9PAC6-F1
#
_entry.id   AF-A0A7X9PAC6-F1
#
_cell.length_a   1.000
_cell.length_b   1.000
_cell.length_c   1.000
_cell.angle_alpha   90.00
_cell.angle_beta   90.00
_cell.angle_gamma   90.00
#
_symmetry.space_group_name_H-M   'P 1'
#
loop_
_entity.id
_entity.type
_entity.pdbx_description
1 polymer ?
#
loop_
_entity_poly.entity_id
_entity_poly.type
_entity_poly.pdbx_seq_one_letter_code
_entity_poly.pdbx_strand_id
1 'polypeptide(L)'
;MAKAKPIPACPSAPLAVNAALPILARLSDMLAYSDLVRDPARVQDLHSMRIAGKRLRYTIEVFSSVLDGSSDFLNLMKRIQDLLGEIHDADVLQARLIRDMDEEGWAPGLQALLQATLVERAALYAEFLGEWNRAMQEGFPNRLRASALGAALGEPVSPCSCADEGEEVLRAVALTALAPYAAEHASPRRANAIRMCVQSLLALAQEPVEYRNTNPWRGVLRKEASRLFGLLARGRR
;
A
#
# COMPACT_ATOMS: atom_id res chain seq x y z
N MET A 1 -17.64 0.51 -2.04
CA MET A 1 -16.30 -0.10 -1.82
C MET A 1 -15.31 0.45 -2.82
N ALA A 2 -14.15 0.91 -2.38
CA ALA A 2 -13.08 1.33 -3.29
C ALA A 2 -12.61 0.16 -4.17
N LYS A 3 -12.74 0.35 -5.49
CA LYS A 3 -12.24 -0.61 -6.48
C LYS A 3 -10.72 -0.62 -6.41
N ALA A 4 -10.12 -1.82 -6.38
CA ALA A 4 -8.67 -1.94 -6.45
C ALA A 4 -8.19 -1.34 -7.77
N LYS A 5 -7.16 -0.49 -7.72
CA LYS A 5 -6.53 0.02 -8.94
C LYS A 5 -5.93 -1.16 -9.73
N PRO A 6 -6.05 -1.18 -11.07
CA PRO A 6 -5.41 -2.19 -11.89
C PRO A 6 -3.91 -2.25 -11.57
N ILE A 7 -3.38 -3.45 -11.39
CA ILE A 7 -1.95 -3.64 -11.16
C ILE A 7 -1.29 -3.74 -12.53
N PRO A 8 -0.32 -2.86 -12.86
CA PRO A 8 0.52 -3.08 -14.02
C PRO A 8 1.39 -4.32 -13.79
N ALA A 9 1.34 -5.29 -14.69
CA ALA A 9 2.21 -6.46 -14.70
C ALA A 9 2.98 -6.50 -16.02
N CYS A 10 4.23 -6.98 -15.97
CA CYS A 10 5.05 -7.18 -17.15
C CYS A 10 5.37 -8.68 -17.25
N PRO A 11 4.65 -9.46 -18.09
CA PRO A 11 4.83 -10.92 -18.16
C PRO A 11 6.26 -11.36 -18.50
N SER A 12 7.05 -10.48 -19.13
CA SER A 12 8.45 -10.74 -19.45
C SER A 12 9.42 -10.35 -18.33
N ALA A 13 9.00 -9.58 -17.33
CA ALA A 13 9.88 -9.15 -16.24
C ALA A 13 10.16 -10.29 -15.23
N PRO A 14 11.30 -10.24 -14.51
CA PRO A 14 11.61 -11.17 -13.43
C PRO A 14 10.52 -11.21 -12.35
N LEU A 15 10.40 -12.34 -11.65
CA LEU A 15 9.40 -12.53 -10.59
C LEU A 15 9.45 -11.44 -9.53
N ALA A 16 10.65 -11.05 -9.07
CA ALA A 16 10.82 -10.03 -8.05
C ALA A 16 10.33 -8.64 -8.50
N VAL A 17 10.50 -8.29 -9.78
CA VAL A 17 9.94 -7.07 -10.36
C VAL A 17 8.41 -7.16 -10.40
N ASN A 18 7.86 -8.30 -10.82
CA ASN A 18 6.41 -8.54 -10.83
C ASN A 18 5.79 -8.68 -9.44
N ALA A 19 6.59 -8.91 -8.39
CA ALA A 19 6.17 -8.89 -7.00
C ALA A 19 6.13 -7.45 -6.45
N ALA A 20 7.15 -6.63 -6.72
CA ALA A 20 7.24 -5.28 -6.18
C ALA A 20 6.05 -4.39 -6.58
N LEU A 21 5.64 -4.45 -7.86
CA LEU A 21 4.55 -3.63 -8.39
C LEU A 21 3.20 -3.81 -7.64
N PRO A 22 2.65 -5.03 -7.49
CA PRO A 22 1.42 -5.23 -6.74
C PRO A 22 1.56 -4.88 -5.25
N ILE A 23 2.70 -5.20 -4.62
CA ILE A 23 2.92 -4.88 -3.19
C ILE A 23 2.85 -3.37 -2.97
N LEU A 24 3.58 -2.60 -3.77
CA LEU A 24 3.66 -1.15 -3.64
C LEU A 24 2.32 -0.49 -3.97
N ALA A 25 1.62 -0.98 -5.00
CA ALA A 25 0.28 -0.51 -5.33
C ALA A 25 -0.73 -0.77 -4.19
N ARG A 26 -0.69 -1.95 -3.57
CA ARG A 26 -1.55 -2.29 -2.43
C ARG A 26 -1.20 -1.54 -1.15
N LEU A 27 0.09 -1.29 -0.93
CA LEU A 27 0.53 -0.44 0.16
C LEU A 27 0.01 0.98 -0.01
N SER A 28 0.15 1.56 -1.20
CA SER A 28 -0.41 2.88 -1.53
C SER A 28 -1.92 2.93 -1.34
N ASP A 29 -2.67 1.92 -1.82
CA ASP A 29 -4.12 1.84 -1.63
C ASP A 29 -4.52 1.81 -0.14
N MET A 30 -3.75 1.14 0.72
CA MET A 30 -4.00 1.11 2.16
C MET A 30 -3.64 2.43 2.85
N LEU A 31 -2.49 3.03 2.49
CA LEU A 31 -2.01 4.28 3.07
C LEU A 31 -2.90 5.48 2.73
N ALA A 32 -3.66 5.41 1.64
CA ALA A 32 -4.66 6.43 1.29
C ALA A 32 -5.72 6.65 2.39
N TYR A 33 -5.88 5.71 3.33
CA TYR A 33 -6.79 5.84 4.47
C TYR A 33 -6.10 6.28 5.76
N SER A 34 -4.77 6.44 5.79
CA SER A 34 -3.98 6.64 7.02
C SER A 34 -4.47 7.81 7.89
N ASP A 35 -4.85 8.93 7.27
CA ASP A 35 -5.36 10.08 8.01
C ASP A 35 -6.86 9.97 8.30
N LEU A 36 -7.61 9.33 7.40
CA LEU A 36 -9.05 9.14 7.54
C LEU A 36 -9.40 8.26 8.74
N VAL A 37 -8.59 7.22 9.00
CA VAL A 37 -8.81 6.28 10.11
C VAL A 37 -8.44 6.83 11.48
N ARG A 38 -7.96 8.08 11.57
CA ARG A 38 -7.76 8.77 12.86
C ARG A 38 -9.07 9.31 13.46
N ASP A 39 -10.13 9.38 12.66
CA ASP A 39 -11.46 9.74 13.11
C ASP A 39 -12.31 8.47 13.34
N PRO A 40 -12.68 8.13 14.59
CA PRO A 40 -13.45 6.93 14.88
C PRO A 40 -14.86 6.94 14.28
N ALA A 41 -15.40 8.10 13.88
CA ALA A 41 -16.71 8.20 13.24
C ALA A 41 -16.69 7.77 11.76
N ARG A 42 -15.51 7.61 11.15
CA ARG A 42 -15.32 7.22 9.76
C ARG A 42 -15.43 5.70 9.55
N VAL A 43 -16.55 5.12 9.97
CA VAL A 43 -16.85 3.67 9.91
C VAL A 43 -16.59 3.08 8.51
N GLN A 44 -17.04 3.76 7.47
CA GLN A 44 -16.87 3.29 6.08
C GLN A 44 -15.41 3.34 5.61
N ASP A 45 -14.62 4.31 6.08
CA ASP A 45 -13.20 4.41 5.74
C ASP A 45 -12.37 3.37 6.52
N LEU A 46 -12.70 3.09 7.78
CA LEU A 46 -12.13 1.98 8.56
C LEU A 46 -12.39 0.63 7.86
N HIS A 47 -13.63 0.39 7.44
CA HIS A 47 -13.98 -0.80 6.66
C HIS A 47 -13.23 -0.86 5.31
N SER A 48 -13.07 0.28 4.63
CA SER A 48 -12.33 0.35 3.37
C SER A 48 -10.83 0.09 3.55
N MET A 49 -10.23 0.62 4.62
CA MET A 49 -8.85 0.33 5.00
C MET A 49 -8.67 -1.16 5.33
N ARG A 50 -9.63 -1.78 6.03
CA ARG A 50 -9.60 -3.23 6.29
C ARG A 50 -9.51 -4.04 5.00
N ILE A 51 -10.33 -3.70 4.00
CA ILE A 51 -10.31 -4.36 2.69
C ILE A 51 -8.96 -4.12 1.98
N ALA A 52 -8.44 -2.89 2.01
CA ALA A 52 -7.14 -2.56 1.41
C ALA A 52 -6.00 -3.33 2.10
N GLY A 53 -6.00 -3.39 3.43
CA GLY A 53 -5.06 -4.16 4.22
C GLY A 53 -5.12 -5.65 3.90
N LYS A 54 -6.32 -6.24 3.81
CA LYS A 54 -6.51 -7.65 3.40
C LYS A 54 -5.86 -7.93 2.05
N ARG A 55 -6.08 -7.05 1.07
CA ARG A 55 -5.45 -7.15 -0.26
C ARG A 55 -3.92 -7.05 -0.19
N LEU A 56 -3.39 -6.15 0.64
CA LEU A 56 -1.95 -6.03 0.85
C LEU A 56 -1.36 -7.31 1.47
N ARG A 57 -1.95 -7.84 2.55
CA ARG A 57 -1.46 -9.07 3.19
C ARG A 57 -1.43 -10.24 2.23
N TYR A 58 -2.52 -10.48 1.50
CA TYR A 58 -2.56 -11.57 0.51
C TYR A 58 -1.55 -11.39 -0.60
N THR A 59 -1.26 -10.14 -0.99
CA THR A 59 -0.22 -9.86 -1.97
C THR A 59 1.17 -10.20 -1.41
N ILE A 60 1.46 -9.79 -0.18
CA ILE A 60 2.73 -10.12 0.51
C ILE A 60 2.86 -11.64 0.68
N GLU A 61 1.77 -12.34 1.03
CA GLU A 61 1.75 -13.78 1.22
C GLU A 61 2.10 -14.54 -0.07
N VAL A 62 1.51 -14.15 -1.19
CA VAL A 62 1.80 -14.71 -2.53
C VAL A 62 3.27 -14.52 -2.91
N PHE A 63 3.87 -13.38 -2.56
CA PHE A 63 5.26 -13.04 -2.93
C PHE A 63 6.24 -13.19 -1.75
N SER A 64 5.87 -13.94 -0.72
CA SER A 64 6.67 -14.09 0.50
C SER A 64 8.06 -14.69 0.24
N SER A 65 8.18 -15.54 -0.77
CA SER A 65 9.43 -16.21 -1.16
C SER A 65 10.47 -15.28 -1.80
N VAL A 66 10.07 -14.10 -2.26
CA VAL A 66 10.98 -13.10 -2.84
C VAL A 66 11.18 -11.88 -1.96
N LEU A 67 10.46 -11.79 -0.83
CA LEU A 67 10.54 -10.69 0.11
C LEU A 67 11.34 -11.08 1.35
N ASP A 68 12.45 -10.40 1.57
CA ASP A 68 13.18 -10.50 2.83
C ASP A 68 12.33 -9.92 3.98
N GLY A 69 12.27 -10.64 5.10
CA GLY A 69 11.49 -10.24 6.27
C GLY A 69 9.96 -10.32 6.07
N SER A 70 9.48 -11.10 5.09
CA SER A 70 8.04 -11.24 4.81
C SER A 70 7.21 -11.66 6.02
N SER A 71 7.77 -12.48 6.93
CA SER A 71 7.12 -12.88 8.18
C SER A 71 6.71 -11.69 9.05
N ASP A 72 7.57 -10.68 9.17
CA ASP A 72 7.35 -9.54 10.06
C ASP A 72 6.24 -8.65 9.51
N PHE A 73 6.24 -8.44 8.19
CA PHE A 73 5.16 -7.72 7.51
C PHE A 73 3.83 -8.46 7.62
N LEU A 74 3.82 -9.79 7.43
CA LEU A 74 2.61 -10.60 7.54
C LEU A 74 2.05 -10.59 8.96
N ASN A 75 2.90 -10.69 9.97
CA ASN A 75 2.50 -10.66 11.38
C ASN A 75 1.88 -9.30 11.76
N LEU A 76 2.54 -8.20 11.38
CA LEU A 76 1.99 -6.86 11.59
C LEU A 76 0.66 -6.68 10.85
N MET A 77 0.59 -7.08 9.59
CA MET A 77 -0.63 -6.95 8.79
C MET A 77 -1.78 -7.81 9.32
N LYS A 78 -1.49 -8.99 9.86
CA LYS A 78 -2.47 -9.83 10.54
C LYS A 78 -3.02 -9.12 11.76
N ARG A 79 -2.14 -8.60 12.64
CA ARG A 79 -2.53 -7.86 13.85
C ARG A 79 -3.44 -6.67 13.53
N ILE A 80 -3.07 -5.84 12.54
CA ILE A 80 -3.88 -4.70 12.10
C ILE A 80 -5.25 -5.16 11.55
N GLN A 81 -5.28 -6.26 10.78
CA GLN A 81 -6.53 -6.78 10.21
C GLN A 81 -7.46 -7.41 11.23
N ASP A 82 -6.91 -8.07 12.24
CA ASP A 82 -7.68 -8.68 13.32
C ASP A 82 -8.42 -7.56 14.07
N LEU A 83 -7.70 -6.50 14.48
CA LEU A 83 -8.31 -5.33 15.15
C LEU A 83 -9.35 -4.61 14.28
N LEU A 84 -9.05 -4.34 13.00
CA LEU A 84 -10.01 -3.76 12.07
C LEU A 84 -11.21 -4.69 11.81
N GLY A 85 -11.03 -6.00 11.94
CA GLY A 85 -12.10 -7.00 11.87
C GLY A 85 -13.06 -6.88 13.03
N GLU A 86 -12.55 -6.92 14.25
CA GLU A 86 -13.36 -6.79 15.47
C GLU A 86 -14.11 -5.44 15.51
N ILE A 87 -13.45 -4.33 15.12
CA ILE A 87 -14.11 -3.01 15.01
C ILE A 87 -15.27 -3.07 14.01
N HIS A 88 -15.06 -3.69 12.85
CA HIS A 88 -16.10 -3.80 11.83
C HIS A 88 -17.28 -4.66 12.30
N ASP A 89 -17.01 -5.77 12.97
CA ASP A 89 -18.03 -6.67 13.49
C ASP A 89 -18.86 -5.96 14.57
N ALA A 90 -18.21 -5.17 15.44
CA ALA A 90 -18.88 -4.30 16.40
C ALA A 90 -19.73 -3.22 15.71
N ASP A 91 -19.21 -2.54 14.67
CA ASP A 91 -19.96 -1.53 13.91
C ASP A 91 -21.22 -2.14 13.25
N VAL A 92 -21.11 -3.34 12.69
CA VAL A 92 -22.25 -4.06 12.09
C VAL A 92 -23.27 -4.47 13.15
N LEU A 93 -22.82 -4.97 14.31
CA LEU A 93 -23.71 -5.32 15.41
C LEU A 93 -24.46 -4.10 15.95
N GLN A 94 -23.76 -2.99 16.21
CA GLN A 94 -24.39 -1.75 16.67
C GLN A 94 -25.45 -1.26 15.69
N ALA A 95 -25.14 -1.23 14.39
CA ALA A 95 -26.11 -0.82 13.36
C ALA A 95 -27.34 -1.73 13.33
N ARG A 96 -27.15 -3.05 13.54
CA ARG A 96 -28.26 -4.01 13.63
C ARG A 96 -29.12 -3.79 14.88
N LEU A 97 -28.49 -3.62 16.04
CA LEU A 97 -29.20 -3.39 17.31
C LEU A 97 -30.03 -2.10 17.26
N ILE A 98 -29.47 -1.01 16.73
CA ILE A 98 -30.18 0.27 16.59
C ILE A 98 -31.43 0.08 15.71
N ARG A 99 -31.29 -0.58 14.56
CA ARG A 99 -32.43 -0.85 13.67
C ARG A 99 -33.50 -1.69 14.37
N ASP A 100 -33.11 -2.78 15.01
CA ASP A 100 -34.05 -3.69 15.67
C ASP A 100 -34.78 -2.96 16.85
N MET A 101 -34.11 -2.04 17.55
CA MET A 101 -34.70 -1.22 18.61
C MET A 101 -35.66 -0.14 18.09
N ASP A 102 -35.42 0.41 16.89
CA ASP A 102 -36.33 1.36 16.24
C ASP A 102 -37.63 0.67 15.79
N GLU A 103 -37.59 -0.62 15.47
CA GLU A 103 -38.75 -1.42 15.03
C GLU A 103 -39.54 -2.02 16.20
N GLU A 104 -38.85 -2.60 17.18
CA GLU A 104 -39.47 -3.39 18.26
C GLU A 104 -39.58 -2.63 19.60
N GLY A 105 -38.90 -1.49 19.72
CA GLY A 105 -38.85 -0.67 20.93
C GLY A 105 -37.59 -0.88 21.77
N TRP A 106 -37.32 0.11 22.62
CA TRP A 106 -36.08 0.24 23.38
C TRP A 106 -36.06 -0.65 24.65
N ALA A 107 -35.98 -1.97 24.46
CA ALA A 107 -35.91 -2.93 25.56
C ALA A 107 -34.60 -2.78 26.37
N PRO A 108 -34.64 -2.88 27.72
CA PRO A 108 -33.45 -2.70 28.57
C PRO A 108 -32.28 -3.64 28.25
N GLY A 109 -32.56 -4.88 27.82
CA GLY A 109 -31.53 -5.84 27.44
C GLY A 109 -30.76 -5.44 26.17
N LEU A 110 -31.47 -4.91 25.17
CA LEU A 110 -30.87 -4.42 23.93
C LEU A 110 -30.07 -3.13 24.17
N GLN A 111 -30.56 -2.24 25.04
CA GLN A 111 -29.82 -1.06 25.48
C GLN A 111 -28.49 -1.42 26.15
N ALA A 112 -28.53 -2.37 27.09
CA ALA A 112 -27.33 -2.83 27.79
C ALA A 112 -26.32 -3.47 26.83
N LEU A 113 -26.80 -4.27 25.86
CA LEU A 113 -25.95 -4.86 24.83
C LEU A 113 -25.32 -3.79 23.92
N LEU A 114 -26.09 -2.80 23.46
CA LEU A 114 -25.59 -1.69 22.66
C LEU A 114 -24.50 -0.90 23.41
N GLN A 115 -24.72 -0.61 24.70
CA GLN A 115 -23.73 0.06 25.55
C GLN A 115 -22.44 -0.75 25.67
N ALA A 116 -22.54 -2.06 25.89
CA ALA A 116 -21.37 -2.94 25.97
C ALA A 116 -20.58 -2.93 24.66
N THR A 117 -21.24 -3.06 23.51
CA THR A 117 -20.59 -3.03 22.19
C THR A 117 -19.98 -1.67 21.87
N LEU A 118 -20.56 -0.55 22.33
CA LEU A 118 -19.95 0.78 22.18
C LEU A 118 -18.63 0.91 22.95
N VAL A 119 -18.59 0.40 24.18
CA VAL A 119 -17.37 0.41 25.03
C VAL A 119 -16.30 -0.48 24.41
N GLU A 120 -16.66 -1.69 24.00
CA GLU A 120 -15.74 -2.64 23.35
C GLU A 120 -15.15 -2.05 22.05
N ARG A 121 -16.00 -1.50 21.18
CA ARG A 121 -15.59 -0.88 19.92
C ARG A 121 -14.64 0.29 20.14
N ALA A 122 -14.84 1.09 21.18
CA ALA A 122 -13.93 2.18 21.55
C ALA A 122 -12.56 1.66 22.02
N ALA A 123 -12.53 0.59 22.81
CA ALA A 123 -11.29 -0.05 23.25
C ALA A 123 -10.50 -0.65 22.08
N LEU A 124 -11.17 -1.40 21.20
CA LEU A 124 -10.58 -1.98 19.99
C LEU A 124 -10.01 -0.88 19.07
N TYR A 125 -10.73 0.23 18.91
CA TYR A 125 -10.25 1.36 18.11
C TYR A 125 -8.99 2.01 18.72
N ALA A 126 -8.94 2.19 20.03
CA ALA A 126 -7.77 2.73 20.70
C ALA A 126 -6.53 1.80 20.54
N GLU A 127 -6.73 0.49 20.66
CA GLU A 127 -5.69 -0.51 20.42
C GLU A 127 -5.21 -0.50 18.96
N PHE A 128 -6.14 -0.47 18.00
CA PHE A 128 -5.83 -0.32 16.58
C PHE A 128 -4.98 0.93 16.32
N LEU A 129 -5.39 2.09 16.85
CA LEU A 129 -4.69 3.34 16.62
C LEU A 129 -3.28 3.32 17.25
N GLY A 130 -3.13 2.69 18.41
CA GLY A 130 -1.84 2.44 19.05
C GLY A 130 -0.90 1.61 18.16
N GLU A 131 -1.38 0.46 17.69
CA GLU A 131 -0.60 -0.43 16.80
C GLU A 131 -0.28 0.24 15.45
N TRP A 132 -1.24 0.98 14.87
CA TRP A 132 -1.04 1.71 13.62
C TRP A 132 0.01 2.81 13.78
N ASN A 133 -0.08 3.63 14.84
CA ASN A 133 0.91 4.67 15.10
C ASN A 133 2.31 4.08 15.36
N ARG A 134 2.40 2.98 16.12
CA ARG A 134 3.66 2.27 16.36
C ARG A 134 4.26 1.79 15.03
N ALA A 135 3.47 1.13 14.19
CA ALA A 135 3.92 0.67 12.88
C ALA A 135 4.44 1.82 11.99
N MET A 136 3.73 2.95 11.97
CA MET A 136 4.15 4.14 11.23
C MET A 136 5.45 4.74 11.78
N GLN A 137 5.60 4.84 13.11
CA GLN A 137 6.82 5.34 13.76
C GLN A 137 8.03 4.44 13.52
N GLU A 138 7.85 3.12 13.51
CA GLU A 138 8.91 2.18 13.16
C GLU A 138 9.27 2.26 11.67
N GLY A 139 8.48 2.96 10.84
CA GLY A 139 8.71 3.11 9.41
C GLY A 139 8.22 1.93 8.57
N PHE A 140 7.15 1.24 9.00
CA PHE A 140 6.56 0.10 8.28
C PHE A 140 6.44 0.33 6.75
N PRO A 141 5.86 1.44 6.27
CA PRO A 141 5.74 1.68 4.83
C PRO A 141 7.09 1.67 4.12
N ASN A 142 8.10 2.28 4.73
CA ASN A 142 9.44 2.42 4.16
C ASN A 142 10.20 1.10 4.19
N ARG A 143 10.06 0.31 5.25
CA ARG A 143 10.64 -1.04 5.32
C ARG A 143 10.04 -1.97 4.27
N LEU A 144 8.72 -1.97 4.11
CA LEU A 144 8.05 -2.80 3.10
C LEU A 144 8.42 -2.36 1.68
N ARG A 145 8.49 -1.05 1.43
CA ARG A 145 9.00 -0.49 0.18
C ARG A 145 10.42 -0.97 -0.10
N ALA A 146 11.34 -0.80 0.85
CA ALA A 146 12.73 -1.19 0.71
C ALA A 146 12.90 -2.69 0.43
N SER A 147 12.18 -3.56 1.15
CA SER A 147 12.18 -5.01 0.90
C SER A 147 11.66 -5.35 -0.50
N ALA A 148 10.52 -4.80 -0.90
CA ALA A 148 9.94 -5.03 -2.22
C ALA A 148 10.83 -4.54 -3.36
N LEU A 149 11.49 -3.39 -3.20
CA LEU A 149 12.43 -2.91 -4.20
C LEU A 149 13.74 -3.67 -4.21
N GLY A 150 14.32 -3.97 -3.04
CA GLY A 150 15.60 -4.66 -2.95
C GLY A 150 15.53 -6.02 -3.65
N ALA A 151 14.42 -6.72 -3.46
CA ALA A 151 14.09 -7.93 -4.22
C ALA A 151 14.11 -7.68 -5.74
N ALA A 152 13.48 -6.60 -6.22
CA ALA A 152 13.39 -6.27 -7.64
C ALA A 152 14.72 -5.80 -8.26
N LEU A 153 15.59 -5.16 -7.48
CA LEU A 153 16.87 -4.59 -7.92
C LEU A 153 18.05 -5.57 -7.82
N GLY A 154 17.92 -6.65 -7.02
CA GLY A 154 18.99 -7.61 -6.81
C GLY A 154 20.09 -7.14 -5.85
N GLU A 155 19.89 -6.02 -5.15
CA GLU A 155 20.80 -5.49 -4.12
C GLU A 155 20.01 -5.13 -2.84
N PRO A 156 20.55 -5.39 -1.63
CA PRO A 156 19.90 -5.02 -0.38
C PRO A 156 19.81 -3.50 -0.25
N VAL A 157 18.61 -2.94 -0.38
CA VAL A 157 18.36 -1.51 -0.14
C VAL A 157 18.26 -1.30 1.37
N SER A 158 19.30 -0.74 1.98
CA SER A 158 19.28 -0.38 3.40
C SER A 158 18.16 0.63 3.69
N PRO A 159 17.32 0.40 4.72
CA PRO A 159 16.30 1.36 5.13
C PRO A 159 17.00 2.59 5.73
N CYS A 160 17.15 3.66 4.95
CA CYS A 160 17.69 4.91 5.45
C CYS A 160 16.62 5.62 6.29
N SER A 161 17.00 6.15 7.45
CA SER A 161 16.12 6.76 8.46
C SER A 161 15.52 8.12 8.05
N CYS A 162 15.74 8.56 6.81
CA CYS A 162 15.34 9.89 6.30
C CYS A 162 14.39 9.87 5.08
N ALA A 163 13.91 8.70 4.64
CA ALA A 163 13.18 8.59 3.36
C ALA A 163 11.64 8.65 3.52
N ASP A 164 11.11 9.85 3.73
CA ASP A 164 9.72 10.18 3.40
C ASP A 164 9.58 10.29 1.87
N GLU A 165 9.71 9.22 1.08
CA GLU A 165 9.57 9.33 -0.39
C GLU A 165 9.28 7.97 -1.07
N GLY A 166 8.02 7.54 -1.09
CA GLY A 166 7.57 6.35 -1.83
C GLY A 166 7.70 6.50 -3.36
N GLU A 167 7.77 7.74 -3.85
CA GLU A 167 7.92 8.13 -5.26
C GLU A 167 9.33 7.86 -5.80
N GLU A 168 10.37 8.07 -4.99
CA GLU A 168 11.79 7.92 -5.38
C GLU A 168 12.18 6.43 -5.54
N VAL A 169 11.60 5.62 -4.67
CA VAL A 169 11.70 4.16 -4.58
C VAL A 169 11.07 3.48 -5.82
N LEU A 170 9.83 3.81 -6.16
CA LEU A 170 9.15 3.30 -7.36
C LEU A 170 9.88 3.72 -8.65
N ARG A 171 10.49 4.90 -8.64
CA ARG A 171 11.28 5.44 -9.74
C ARG A 171 12.64 4.75 -9.90
N ALA A 172 13.32 4.42 -8.80
CA ALA A 172 14.56 3.64 -8.81
C ALA A 172 14.32 2.26 -9.41
N VAL A 173 13.28 1.51 -9.00
CA VAL A 173 12.94 0.21 -9.63
C VAL A 173 12.57 0.34 -11.11
N ALA A 174 11.90 1.43 -11.50
CA ALA A 174 11.66 1.71 -12.91
C ALA A 174 12.96 1.98 -13.71
N LEU A 175 14.02 2.45 -13.07
CA LEU A 175 15.29 2.88 -13.66
C LEU A 175 16.38 1.80 -13.64
N THR A 176 16.61 1.11 -12.52
CA THR A 176 17.72 0.15 -12.36
C THR A 176 17.36 -1.29 -12.76
N ALA A 177 16.11 -1.74 -12.60
CA ALA A 177 15.72 -3.10 -13.04
C ALA A 177 15.25 -3.15 -14.51
N LEU A 178 14.57 -2.11 -15.00
CA LEU A 178 14.03 -2.10 -16.36
C LEU A 178 15.01 -1.58 -17.42
N ALA A 179 16.01 -0.76 -17.09
CA ALA A 179 16.95 -0.22 -18.08
C ALA A 179 17.96 -1.26 -18.63
N PRO A 180 18.57 -2.15 -17.82
CA PRO A 180 19.38 -3.25 -18.34
C PRO A 180 18.53 -4.24 -19.16
N TYR A 181 17.33 -4.55 -18.67
CA TYR A 181 16.38 -5.44 -19.36
C TYR A 181 15.91 -4.87 -20.72
N ALA A 182 15.66 -3.56 -20.80
CA ALA A 182 15.34 -2.86 -22.04
C ALA A 182 16.52 -2.78 -23.03
N ALA A 183 17.76 -2.78 -22.53
CA ALA A 183 18.96 -2.78 -23.35
C ALA A 183 19.28 -4.17 -23.94
N GLU A 184 18.99 -5.25 -23.20
CA GLU A 184 19.24 -6.64 -23.65
C GLU A 184 18.11 -7.21 -24.55
N HIS A 185 16.87 -6.76 -24.42
CA HIS A 185 15.71 -7.40 -25.06
C HIS A 185 15.04 -6.51 -26.13
N ALA A 186 15.66 -6.48 -27.31
CA ALA A 186 15.37 -5.62 -28.46
C ALA A 186 14.10 -5.94 -29.29
N SER A 187 12.95 -6.28 -28.67
CA SER A 187 11.68 -6.40 -29.43
C SER A 187 10.76 -5.19 -29.20
N PRO A 188 10.11 -4.64 -30.25
CA PRO A 188 9.20 -3.49 -30.13
C PRO A 188 8.04 -3.69 -29.14
N ARG A 189 7.51 -4.92 -29.03
CA ARG A 189 6.43 -5.26 -28.10
C ARG A 189 6.89 -5.20 -26.64
N ARG A 190 8.09 -5.73 -26.33
CA ARG A 190 8.68 -5.69 -24.98
C ARG A 190 9.08 -4.27 -24.57
N ALA A 191 9.64 -3.48 -25.49
CA ALA A 191 9.95 -2.07 -25.25
C ALA A 191 8.69 -1.22 -24.95
N ASN A 192 7.55 -1.53 -25.57
CA ASN A 192 6.29 -0.84 -25.28
C ASN A 192 5.71 -1.24 -23.91
N ALA A 193 5.77 -2.53 -23.56
CA ALA A 193 5.36 -3.01 -22.23
C ALA A 193 6.20 -2.38 -21.10
N ILE A 194 7.52 -2.30 -21.28
CA ILE A 194 8.44 -1.63 -20.35
C ILE A 194 8.09 -0.14 -20.22
N ARG A 195 7.81 0.54 -21.33
CA ARG A 195 7.40 1.95 -21.32
C ARG A 195 6.09 2.17 -20.55
N MET A 196 5.10 1.30 -20.73
CA MET A 196 3.83 1.38 -20.01
C MET A 196 4.00 1.14 -18.51
N CYS A 197 4.88 0.21 -18.11
CA CYS A 197 5.23 -0.01 -16.71
C CYS A 197 5.89 1.22 -16.09
N VAL A 198 6.89 1.81 -16.75
CA VAL A 198 7.55 3.04 -16.28
C VAL A 198 6.56 4.20 -16.13
N GLN A 199 5.64 4.38 -17.09
CA GLN A 199 4.62 5.43 -17.01
C GLN A 199 3.61 5.20 -15.88
N SER A 200 3.21 3.95 -15.66
CA SER A 200 2.29 3.59 -14.56
C SER A 200 2.96 3.79 -13.20
N LEU A 201 4.24 3.46 -13.08
CA LEU A 201 5.06 3.70 -11.89
C LEU A 201 5.19 5.19 -11.58
N LEU A 202 5.52 6.01 -12.59
CA LEU A 202 5.61 7.47 -12.45
C LEU A 202 4.26 8.13 -12.12
N ALA A 203 3.14 7.55 -12.56
CA ALA A 203 1.80 8.03 -12.23
C ALA A 203 1.38 7.68 -10.79
N LEU A 204 1.75 6.49 -10.31
CA LEU A 204 1.55 6.08 -8.91
C LEU A 204 2.42 6.87 -7.93
N ALA A 205 3.51 7.44 -8.43
CA ALA A 205 4.44 8.26 -7.68
C ALA A 205 3.91 9.66 -7.37
N GLN A 206 2.90 10.18 -8.08
CA GLN A 206 2.43 11.56 -7.86
C GLN A 206 1.64 11.68 -6.54
N GLU A 207 2.28 12.23 -5.51
CA GLU A 207 1.69 12.48 -4.17
C GLU A 207 0.85 13.78 -4.07
N PRO A 208 0.04 13.96 -2.99
CA PRO A 208 -0.73 15.18 -2.74
C PRO A 208 0.13 16.45 -2.63
N VAL A 209 -0.51 17.61 -2.87
CA VAL A 209 0.14 18.93 -3.03
C VAL A 209 0.95 19.38 -1.80
N GLU A 210 0.63 18.85 -0.62
CA GLU A 210 1.19 19.28 0.68
C GLU A 210 2.70 19.08 0.80
N TYR A 211 3.31 18.22 -0.04
CA TYR A 211 4.75 17.93 -0.06
C TYR A 211 5.52 18.52 -1.26
N ARG A 212 4.90 19.39 -2.08
CA ARG A 212 5.49 19.83 -3.36
C ARG A 212 6.67 20.81 -3.27
N ASN A 213 6.79 21.60 -2.20
CA ASN A 213 7.68 22.78 -2.20
C ASN A 213 9.03 22.61 -1.49
N THR A 214 9.35 21.42 -0.97
CA THR A 214 10.62 21.15 -0.27
C THR A 214 11.52 20.13 -0.98
N ASN A 215 11.09 19.50 -2.09
CA ASN A 215 11.84 18.41 -2.72
C ASN A 215 13.08 18.94 -3.51
N PRO A 216 14.32 18.72 -3.02
CA PRO A 216 15.55 19.24 -3.62
C PRO A 216 16.00 18.43 -4.87
N TRP A 217 15.31 17.34 -5.21
CA TRP A 217 15.73 16.37 -6.22
C TRP A 217 14.96 16.46 -7.55
N ARG A 218 13.96 17.35 -7.67
CA ARG A 218 13.18 17.60 -8.90
C ARG A 218 14.01 17.73 -10.19
N GLY A 219 15.21 18.32 -10.10
CA GLY A 219 16.13 18.46 -11.24
C GLY A 219 16.75 17.13 -11.70
N VAL A 220 17.13 16.28 -10.75
CA VAL A 220 17.72 14.95 -11.01
C VAL A 220 16.67 14.02 -11.62
N LEU A 221 15.46 14.05 -11.06
CA LEU A 221 14.29 13.31 -11.51
C LEU A 221 13.99 13.56 -13.01
N ARG A 222 13.97 14.82 -13.46
CA ARG A 222 13.67 15.18 -14.87
C ARG A 222 14.75 14.69 -15.85
N LYS A 223 16.01 14.67 -15.40
CA LYS A 223 17.18 14.27 -16.19
C LYS A 223 17.18 12.76 -16.48
N GLU A 224 16.90 11.93 -15.48
CA GLU A 224 16.96 10.47 -15.62
C GLU A 224 15.76 9.87 -16.38
N ALA A 225 14.56 10.45 -16.24
CA ALA A 225 13.41 10.06 -17.07
C ALA A 225 13.68 10.29 -18.57
N SER A 226 14.33 11.41 -18.90
CA SER A 226 14.74 11.73 -20.28
C SER A 226 15.76 10.71 -20.83
N ARG A 227 16.67 10.20 -19.99
CA ARG A 227 17.64 9.15 -20.36
C ARG A 227 16.97 7.81 -20.70
N LEU A 228 16.03 7.35 -19.88
CA LEU A 228 15.28 6.11 -20.11
C LEU A 228 14.47 6.16 -21.41
N PHE A 229 13.74 7.26 -21.64
CA PHE A 229 13.02 7.45 -22.90
C PHE A 229 13.97 7.44 -24.11
N GLY A 230 15.17 8.02 -23.96
CA GLY A 230 16.22 7.97 -24.97
C GLY A 230 16.80 6.58 -25.24
N LEU A 231 16.91 5.71 -24.24
CA LEU A 231 17.32 4.31 -24.43
C LEU A 231 16.25 3.49 -25.16
N LEU A 232 14.99 3.61 -24.73
CA LEU A 232 13.84 2.95 -25.38
C LEU A 232 13.60 3.45 -26.81
N ALA A 233 14.01 4.67 -27.14
CA ALA A 233 13.94 5.21 -28.50
C ALA A 233 15.08 4.68 -29.40
N ARG A 234 16.24 4.33 -28.83
CA ARG A 234 17.39 3.79 -29.55
C ARG A 234 17.21 2.32 -29.96
N GLY A 235 16.54 1.50 -29.13
CA GLY A 235 16.20 0.10 -29.46
C GLY A 235 15.04 -0.09 -30.46
N ARG A 236 14.56 0.98 -31.12
CA ARG A 236 13.55 0.94 -32.19
C ARG A 236 14.14 1.04 -33.61
N ARG A 237 15.46 1.20 -33.73
CA ARG A 237 16.15 1.22 -35.03
C ARG A 237 16.65 -0.16 -35.40
#